data_AF-A0A2V6LWU0-F1
#
_entry.id   AF-A0A2V6LWU0-F1
#
_cell.length_a   1.000
_cell.length_b   1.000
_cell.length_c   1.000
_cell.angle_alpha   90.00
_cell.angle_beta   90.00
_cell.angle_gamma   90.00
#
_symmetry.space_group_name_H-M   'P 1'
#
loop_
_entity.id
_entity.type
_entity.pdbx_description
1 polymer ?
#
loop_
_entity_poly.entity_id
_entity_poly.type
_entity_poly.pdbx_seq_one_letter_code
_entity_poly.pdbx_strand_id
1 'polypeptide(L)'
;MTLTALAVLLPVFFVLGLGYFAGHAKKFDADQVAGLNDLVLDYAFPAMMFVATVKTPRDELLSEGSYALALLVAFVGLFLAVVLVSTLLLHHSLGEATLQANLASFPSVGFFGPPIFQGLFGPSSLVSIAFASTLSAVTMIPLTLVLLEIHHQRSTRGEGQRVSSLIVQSLANTLKKPMVWAPLIGVAL
;
A
#
# COMPACT_ATOMS: atom_id res chain seq x y z
N MET A 1 -7.34 -6.52 25.30
CA MET A 1 -6.87 -5.62 24.22
C MET A 1 -5.37 -5.80 24.00
N THR A 2 -4.49 -5.45 24.95
CA THR A 2 -3.02 -5.61 24.81
C THR A 2 -2.57 -7.08 24.70
N LEU A 3 -3.10 -7.98 25.52
CA LEU A 3 -2.77 -9.41 25.45
C LEU A 3 -3.20 -10.05 24.11
N THR A 4 -4.36 -9.64 23.60
CA THR A 4 -4.90 -10.08 22.31
C THR A 4 -4.04 -9.61 21.15
N ALA A 5 -3.60 -8.34 21.16
CA ALA A 5 -2.69 -7.81 20.16
C ALA A 5 -1.34 -8.55 20.17
N LEU A 6 -0.80 -8.85 21.36
CA LEU A 6 0.44 -9.61 21.48
C LEU A 6 0.29 -11.04 20.94
N ALA A 7 -0.83 -11.71 21.25
CA ALA A 7 -1.11 -13.07 20.78
C ALA A 7 -1.24 -13.15 19.24
N VAL A 8 -1.78 -12.12 18.61
CA VAL A 8 -1.94 -12.04 17.14
C VAL A 8 -0.63 -11.64 16.44
N LEU A 9 0.16 -10.76 17.05
CA LEU A 9 1.42 -10.29 16.48
C LEU A 9 2.56 -11.31 16.63
N LEU A 10 2.56 -12.10 17.72
CA LEU A 10 3.64 -13.02 18.03
C LEU A 10 3.92 -14.03 16.89
N PRO A 11 2.92 -14.67 16.26
CA PRO A 11 3.16 -15.53 15.10
C PRO A 11 3.78 -14.80 13.91
N VAL A 12 3.39 -13.55 13.67
CA VAL A 12 3.95 -12.74 12.57
C VAL A 12 5.43 -12.47 12.81
N PHE A 13 5.77 -11.98 14.00
CA PHE A 13 7.17 -11.73 14.37
C PHE A 13 8.00 -13.01 14.40
N PHE A 14 7.40 -14.14 14.81
CA PHE A 14 8.06 -15.44 14.77
C PHE A 14 8.43 -15.86 13.34
N VAL A 15 7.49 -15.78 12.39
CA VAL A 15 7.75 -16.11 10.98
C VAL A 15 8.76 -15.15 10.34
N LEU A 16 8.66 -13.85 10.64
CA LEU A 16 9.66 -12.86 10.21
C LEU A 16 11.06 -13.21 10.74
N GLY A 17 11.16 -13.60 12.02
CA GLY A 17 12.40 -14.07 12.61
C GLY A 17 12.96 -15.30 11.89
N LEU A 18 12.13 -16.29 11.59
CA LEU A 18 12.54 -17.47 10.83
C LEU A 18 13.07 -17.10 9.43
N GLY A 19 12.39 -16.19 8.72
CA GLY A 19 12.83 -15.68 7.42
C GLY A 19 14.18 -14.97 7.52
N TYR A 20 14.35 -14.11 8.54
CA TYR A 20 15.61 -13.43 8.80
C TYR A 20 16.76 -14.40 9.07
N PHE A 21 16.57 -15.40 9.94
CA PHE A 21 17.59 -16.40 10.23
C PHE A 21 17.89 -17.30 9.03
N ALA A 22 16.89 -17.62 8.21
CA ALA A 22 17.09 -18.37 6.97
C ALA A 22 17.93 -17.60 5.95
N GLY A 23 17.67 -16.29 5.79
CA GLY A 23 18.49 -15.40 4.97
C GLY A 23 19.90 -15.21 5.53
N HIS A 24 20.03 -15.02 6.84
CA HIS A 24 21.33 -14.89 7.51
C HIS A 24 22.19 -16.16 7.37
N ALA A 25 21.56 -17.33 7.46
CA ALA A 25 22.21 -18.62 7.23
C ALA A 25 22.50 -18.93 5.74
N LYS A 26 22.19 -18.00 4.82
CA LYS A 26 22.34 -18.15 3.37
C LYS A 26 21.66 -19.40 2.81
N LYS A 27 20.53 -19.81 3.40
CA LYS A 27 19.74 -20.94 2.89
C LYS A 27 19.05 -20.64 1.58
N PHE A 28 18.85 -19.36 1.28
CA PHE A 28 18.32 -18.86 0.02
C PHE A 28 19.31 -17.86 -0.57
N ASP A 29 19.55 -17.97 -1.88
CA ASP A 29 20.27 -16.96 -2.66
C ASP A 29 19.36 -15.80 -3.07
N ALA A 30 19.94 -14.76 -3.69
CA ALA A 30 19.20 -13.57 -4.08
C ALA A 30 18.12 -13.86 -5.15
N ASP A 31 18.41 -14.78 -6.08
CA ASP A 31 17.48 -15.13 -7.16
C ASP A 31 16.29 -15.93 -6.62
N GLN A 32 16.53 -16.83 -5.66
CA GLN A 32 15.48 -17.58 -4.96
C GLN A 32 14.58 -16.67 -4.11
N VAL A 33 15.18 -15.69 -3.42
CA VAL A 33 14.41 -14.69 -2.66
C VAL A 33 13.57 -13.83 -3.61
N ALA A 34 14.12 -13.42 -4.75
CA ALA A 34 13.39 -12.68 -5.77
C ALA A 34 12.21 -13.50 -6.32
N GLY A 35 12.45 -14.76 -6.70
CA GLY A 35 11.38 -15.64 -7.19
C GLY A 35 10.27 -15.90 -6.16
N LEU A 36 10.62 -16.01 -4.87
CA LEU A 36 9.61 -16.12 -3.81
C LEU A 36 8.80 -14.84 -3.66
N ASN A 37 9.44 -13.68 -3.79
CA ASN A 37 8.77 -12.39 -3.75
C ASN A 37 7.80 -12.23 -4.94
N ASP A 38 8.23 -12.57 -6.16
CA ASP A 38 7.39 -12.52 -7.36
C ASP A 38 6.18 -13.45 -7.23
N LEU A 39 6.37 -14.68 -6.71
CA LEU A 39 5.27 -15.61 -6.43
C LEU A 39 4.23 -14.98 -5.49
N VAL A 40 4.69 -14.33 -4.42
CA VAL A 40 3.80 -13.70 -3.43
C VAL A 40 3.10 -12.49 -4.03
N LEU A 41 3.82 -11.60 -4.69
CA LEU A 41 3.32 -10.32 -5.18
C LEU A 41 2.41 -10.45 -6.39
N ASP A 42 2.75 -11.32 -7.34
CA ASP A 42 2.04 -11.41 -8.62
C ASP A 42 0.92 -12.44 -8.64
N TYR A 43 0.99 -13.45 -7.76
CA TYR A 43 0.03 -14.57 -7.78
C TYR A 43 -0.72 -14.72 -6.45
N ALA A 44 -0.01 -14.97 -5.34
CA ALA A 44 -0.66 -15.34 -4.08
C ALA A 44 -1.45 -14.18 -3.47
N PHE A 45 -0.87 -12.98 -3.44
CA PHE A 45 -1.49 -11.80 -2.86
C PHE A 45 -2.73 -11.35 -3.67
N PRO A 46 -2.66 -11.21 -5.01
CA PRO A 46 -3.85 -10.91 -5.81
C PRO A 46 -4.95 -11.97 -5.70
N ALA A 47 -4.60 -13.26 -5.68
CA ALA A 47 -5.59 -14.33 -5.52
C ALA A 47 -6.27 -14.29 -4.15
N MET A 48 -5.50 -14.04 -3.07
CA MET A 48 -6.05 -13.87 -1.72
C MET A 48 -7.04 -12.70 -1.67
N MET A 49 -6.68 -11.57 -2.27
CA MET A 49 -7.55 -10.40 -2.32
C MET A 49 -8.82 -10.67 -3.15
N PHE A 50 -8.70 -11.32 -4.30
CA PHE A 50 -9.86 -11.69 -5.12
C PHE A 50 -10.85 -12.59 -4.37
N VAL A 51 -10.34 -13.66 -3.74
CA VAL A 51 -11.18 -14.60 -2.96
C VAL A 51 -11.84 -13.89 -1.77
N ALA A 52 -11.13 -12.97 -1.13
CA ALA A 52 -11.68 -12.15 -0.07
C ALA A 52 -12.84 -11.29 -0.58
N THR A 53 -12.62 -10.55 -1.68
CA THR A 53 -13.63 -9.64 -2.23
C THR A 53 -14.89 -10.37 -2.69
N VAL A 54 -14.76 -11.50 -3.40
CA VAL A 54 -15.92 -12.26 -3.91
C VAL A 54 -16.76 -12.89 -2.80
N LYS A 55 -16.15 -13.21 -1.65
CA LYS A 55 -16.87 -13.83 -0.52
C LYS A 55 -17.63 -12.84 0.37
N THR A 56 -17.49 -11.54 0.13
CA THR A 56 -18.12 -10.51 0.98
C THR A 56 -19.36 -9.92 0.33
N PRO A 57 -20.48 -9.79 1.08
CA PRO A 57 -21.70 -9.19 0.56
C PRO A 57 -21.49 -7.77 0.04
N ARG A 58 -22.05 -7.48 -1.14
CA ARG A 58 -21.95 -6.15 -1.79
C ARG A 58 -22.52 -5.01 -0.93
N ASP A 59 -23.47 -5.32 -0.04
CA ASP A 59 -24.06 -4.36 0.89
C ASP A 59 -23.07 -3.86 1.95
N GLU A 60 -22.14 -4.72 2.41
CA GLU A 60 -21.06 -4.34 3.34
C GLU A 60 -19.98 -3.48 2.64
N LEU A 61 -19.79 -3.66 1.33
CA LEU A 61 -18.84 -2.84 0.56
C LEU A 61 -19.36 -1.41 0.32
N LEU A 62 -20.68 -1.24 0.15
CA LEU A 62 -21.31 0.04 -0.16
C LEU A 62 -21.71 0.84 1.09
N SER A 63 -21.92 0.19 2.25
CA SER A 63 -22.23 0.89 3.51
C SER A 63 -21.01 1.57 4.16
N GLU A 64 -19.79 1.25 3.72
CA GLU A 64 -18.52 1.67 4.33
C GLU A 64 -17.95 2.98 3.74
N GLY A 65 -18.80 3.86 3.22
CA GLY A 65 -18.36 5.16 2.69
C GLY A 65 -17.67 6.04 3.75
N SER A 66 -18.10 5.95 5.01
CA SER A 66 -17.47 6.64 6.14
C SER A 66 -16.07 6.08 6.45
N TYR A 67 -15.88 4.76 6.38
CA TYR A 67 -14.58 4.11 6.53
C TYR A 67 -13.63 4.48 5.40
N ALA A 68 -14.11 4.49 4.16
CA ALA A 68 -13.34 4.93 3.00
C ALA A 68 -12.84 6.38 3.15
N LEU A 69 -13.74 7.29 3.57
CA LEU A 69 -13.40 8.69 3.79
C LEU A 69 -12.42 8.85 4.97
N ALA A 70 -12.62 8.12 6.06
CA ALA A 70 -11.71 8.13 7.21
C ALA A 70 -10.29 7.66 6.82
N LEU A 71 -10.18 6.58 6.04
CA LEU A 71 -8.90 6.10 5.52
C LEU A 71 -8.25 7.11 4.57
N LEU A 72 -9.02 7.69 3.67
CA LEU A 72 -8.52 8.70 2.73
C LEU A 72 -7.94 9.90 3.49
N VAL A 73 -8.69 10.41 4.47
CA VAL A 73 -8.25 11.52 5.33
C VAL A 73 -7.01 11.13 6.13
N ALA A 74 -6.95 9.90 6.66
CA ALA A 74 -5.77 9.43 7.40
C ALA A 74 -4.52 9.35 6.51
N PHE A 75 -4.63 8.73 5.33
CA PHE A 75 -3.51 8.54 4.41
C PHE A 75 -3.03 9.88 3.83
N VAL A 76 -3.94 10.65 3.25
CA VAL A 76 -3.60 11.94 2.62
C VAL A 76 -3.23 12.97 3.69
N GLY A 77 -3.93 12.99 4.82
CA GLY A 77 -3.64 13.90 5.93
C GLY A 77 -2.26 13.68 6.51
N LEU A 78 -1.88 12.41 6.78
CA LEU A 78 -0.53 12.09 7.26
C LEU A 78 0.53 12.40 6.19
N PHE A 79 0.27 12.04 4.93
CA PHE A 79 1.17 12.36 3.81
C PHE A 79 1.45 13.87 3.75
N LEU A 80 0.41 14.69 3.72
CA LEU A 80 0.53 16.15 3.64
C LEU A 80 1.19 16.73 4.90
N ALA A 81 0.89 16.20 6.09
CA ALA A 81 1.53 16.63 7.32
C ALA A 81 3.04 16.38 7.28
N VAL A 82 3.49 15.21 6.81
CA VAL A 82 4.91 14.90 6.69
C VAL A 82 5.58 15.76 5.62
N VAL A 83 4.95 15.97 4.46
CA VAL A 83 5.48 16.90 3.44
C VAL A 83 5.63 18.31 4.02
N LEU A 84 4.61 18.79 4.73
CA LEU A 84 4.60 20.14 5.30
C LEU A 84 5.68 20.32 6.36
N VAL A 85 5.80 19.37 7.30
CA VAL A 85 6.85 19.38 8.32
C VAL A 85 8.24 19.30 7.69
N SER A 86 8.42 18.40 6.72
CA SER A 86 9.71 18.21 6.07
C SER A 86 10.14 19.41 5.22
N THR A 87 9.19 20.12 4.60
CA THR A 87 9.51 21.30 3.78
C THR A 87 9.63 22.57 4.62
N LEU A 88 8.76 22.78 5.62
CA LEU A 88 8.74 24.01 6.42
C LEU A 88 9.70 24.01 7.61
N LEU A 89 9.84 22.89 8.31
CA LEU A 89 10.68 22.81 9.52
C LEU A 89 12.07 22.26 9.21
N LEU A 90 12.15 21.25 8.34
CA LEU A 90 13.43 20.60 8.00
C LEU A 90 14.10 21.20 6.75
N HIS A 91 13.42 22.10 6.04
CA HIS A 91 13.93 22.76 4.81
C HIS A 91 14.39 21.78 3.73
N HIS A 92 13.85 20.56 3.70
CA HIS A 92 14.14 19.59 2.64
C HIS A 92 13.51 20.03 1.32
N SER A 93 14.09 19.53 0.22
CA SER A 93 13.49 19.72 -1.10
C SER A 93 12.12 19.04 -1.18
N LEU A 94 11.27 19.52 -2.09
CA LEU A 94 9.95 18.92 -2.30
C LEU A 94 10.06 17.42 -2.65
N GLY A 95 11.09 17.02 -3.40
CA GLY A 95 11.32 15.62 -3.74
C GLY A 95 11.64 14.76 -2.52
N GLU A 96 12.59 15.19 -1.68
CA GLU A 96 12.96 14.49 -0.43
C GLU A 96 11.77 14.39 0.53
N ALA A 97 11.05 15.50 0.73
CA ALA A 97 9.85 15.54 1.57
C ALA A 97 8.75 14.61 1.05
N THR A 98 8.57 14.51 -0.27
CA THR A 98 7.60 13.62 -0.91
C THR A 98 7.98 12.15 -0.71
N LEU A 99 9.26 11.80 -0.86
CA LEU A 99 9.73 10.44 -0.61
C LEU A 99 9.58 10.07 0.87
N GLN A 100 9.94 10.98 1.78
CA GLN A 100 9.78 10.77 3.22
C GLN A 100 8.30 10.61 3.62
N ALA A 101 7.43 11.45 3.07
CA ALA A 101 5.99 11.34 3.28
C ALA A 101 5.44 10.01 2.78
N ASN A 102 5.84 9.58 1.58
CA ASN A 102 5.44 8.28 1.05
C ASN A 102 5.92 7.13 1.96
N LEU A 103 7.17 7.16 2.43
CA LEU A 103 7.69 6.14 3.35
C LEU A 103 6.94 6.12 4.70
N ALA A 104 6.53 7.27 5.21
CA ALA A 104 5.85 7.38 6.50
C ALA A 104 4.35 7.06 6.45
N SER A 105 3.70 7.30 5.30
CA SER A 105 2.24 7.26 5.18
C SER A 105 1.72 6.18 4.25
N PHE A 106 2.55 5.59 3.38
CA PHE A 106 2.15 4.45 2.55
C PHE A 106 2.01 3.21 3.43
N PRO A 107 0.77 2.74 3.67
CA PRO A 107 0.55 1.73 4.67
C PRO A 107 0.75 0.35 4.04
N SER A 108 1.57 -0.50 4.67
CA SER A 108 1.81 -1.87 4.23
C SER A 108 0.66 -2.83 4.61
N VAL A 109 -0.59 -2.36 4.48
CA VAL A 109 -1.80 -3.09 4.91
C VAL A 109 -1.98 -4.38 4.11
N GLY A 110 -1.57 -4.41 2.84
CA GLY A 110 -1.62 -5.65 2.06
C GLY A 110 -0.76 -6.76 2.66
N PHE A 111 0.43 -6.42 3.16
CA PHE A 111 1.38 -7.41 3.67
C PHE A 111 1.09 -7.83 5.11
N PHE A 112 0.91 -6.85 5.99
CA PHE A 112 0.75 -7.09 7.42
C PHE A 112 -0.72 -7.19 7.84
N GLY A 113 -1.64 -6.67 7.03
CA GLY A 113 -3.06 -6.67 7.32
C GLY A 113 -3.60 -8.08 7.52
N PRO A 114 -3.48 -9.02 6.55
CA PRO A 114 -4.12 -10.32 6.66
C PRO A 114 -3.81 -11.07 7.96
N PRO A 115 -2.55 -11.27 8.38
CA PRO A 115 -2.29 -12.01 9.62
C PRO A 115 -2.73 -11.25 10.89
N ILE A 116 -2.72 -9.91 10.88
CA ILE A 116 -3.08 -9.11 12.05
C ILE A 116 -4.61 -8.96 12.17
N PHE A 117 -5.25 -8.50 11.11
CA PHE A 117 -6.68 -8.21 11.12
C PHE A 117 -7.51 -9.49 11.12
N GLN A 118 -7.09 -10.57 10.46
CA GLN A 118 -7.81 -11.85 10.59
C GLN A 118 -7.74 -12.37 12.03
N GLY A 119 -6.59 -12.24 12.71
CA GLY A 119 -6.44 -12.67 14.09
C GLY A 119 -7.28 -11.87 15.08
N LEU A 120 -7.53 -10.58 14.79
CA LEU A 120 -8.28 -9.68 15.68
C LEU A 120 -9.79 -9.59 15.37
N PHE A 121 -10.14 -9.56 14.09
CA PHE A 121 -11.48 -9.25 13.59
C PHE A 121 -12.10 -10.40 12.79
N GLY A 122 -11.37 -11.48 12.56
CA GLY A 122 -11.84 -12.65 11.83
C GLY A 122 -11.75 -12.52 10.31
N PRO A 123 -12.24 -13.52 9.56
CA PRO A 123 -12.05 -13.61 8.11
C PRO A 123 -12.68 -12.47 7.29
N SER A 124 -13.74 -11.84 7.78
CA SER A 124 -14.42 -10.72 7.11
C SER A 124 -13.53 -9.48 6.95
N SER A 125 -12.51 -9.34 7.80
CA SER A 125 -11.56 -8.21 7.75
C SER A 125 -10.70 -8.16 6.49
N LEU A 126 -10.59 -9.27 5.75
CA LEU A 126 -9.83 -9.33 4.50
C LEU A 126 -10.34 -8.34 3.45
N VAL A 127 -11.64 -8.03 3.45
CA VAL A 127 -12.20 -7.07 2.50
C VAL A 127 -11.88 -5.64 2.88
N SER A 128 -11.94 -5.29 4.16
CA SER A 128 -11.45 -3.99 4.63
C SER A 128 -9.96 -3.80 4.30
N ILE A 129 -9.15 -4.86 4.43
CA ILE A 129 -7.72 -4.85 4.04
C ILE A 129 -7.56 -4.65 2.53
N ALA A 130 -8.30 -5.39 1.71
CA ALA A 130 -8.25 -5.29 0.25
C ALA A 130 -8.65 -3.89 -0.22
N PHE A 131 -9.73 -3.37 0.35
CA PHE A 131 -10.23 -2.03 0.07
C PHE A 131 -9.23 -0.96 0.49
N ALA A 132 -8.70 -1.02 1.73
CA ALA A 132 -7.67 -0.09 2.21
C ALA A 132 -6.39 -0.12 1.36
N SER A 133 -5.94 -1.33 0.97
CA SER A 133 -4.76 -1.51 0.11
C SER A 133 -5.00 -0.92 -1.28
N THR A 134 -6.17 -1.17 -1.87
CA THR A 134 -6.55 -0.61 -3.18
C THR A 134 -6.64 0.91 -3.12
N LEU A 135 -7.33 1.46 -2.11
CA LEU A 135 -7.47 2.90 -1.91
C LEU A 135 -6.10 3.56 -1.73
N SER A 136 -5.22 2.96 -0.92
CA SER A 136 -3.85 3.47 -0.75
C SER A 136 -3.05 3.44 -2.06
N ALA A 137 -3.14 2.38 -2.87
CA ALA A 137 -2.44 2.29 -4.15
C ALA A 137 -2.97 3.31 -5.18
N VAL A 138 -4.29 3.45 -5.29
CA VAL A 138 -4.94 4.37 -6.24
C VAL A 138 -4.71 5.83 -5.86
N THR A 139 -4.59 6.16 -4.57
CA THR A 139 -4.39 7.54 -4.11
C THR A 139 -2.93 7.91 -3.92
N MET A 140 -2.15 7.11 -3.18
CA MET A 140 -0.80 7.49 -2.75
C MET A 140 0.23 7.41 -3.87
N ILE A 141 0.10 6.43 -4.78
CA ILE A 141 1.04 6.29 -5.91
C ILE A 141 0.95 7.50 -6.84
N PRO A 142 -0.23 7.91 -7.35
CA PRO A 142 -0.34 9.12 -8.16
C PRO A 142 0.06 10.38 -7.39
N LEU A 143 -0.33 10.53 -6.12
CA LEU A 143 0.01 11.69 -5.31
C LEU A 143 1.53 11.88 -5.20
N THR A 144 2.25 10.80 -4.89
CA THR A 144 3.71 10.78 -4.78
C THR A 144 4.36 11.13 -6.12
N LEU A 145 3.89 10.53 -7.22
CA LEU A 145 4.44 10.78 -8.56
C LEU A 145 4.22 12.22 -9.01
N VAL A 146 3.04 12.79 -8.77
CA VAL A 146 2.74 14.19 -9.10
C VAL A 146 3.67 15.15 -8.37
N LEU A 147 3.90 14.95 -7.08
CA LEU A 147 4.76 15.83 -6.30
C LEU A 147 6.25 15.69 -6.65
N LEU A 148 6.71 14.46 -6.93
CA LEU A 148 8.05 14.21 -7.45
C LEU A 148 8.26 14.88 -8.81
N GLU A 149 7.27 14.82 -9.70
CA GLU A 149 7.33 15.47 -11.01
C GLU A 149 7.34 17.00 -10.88
N ILE A 150 6.49 17.58 -10.02
CA ILE A 150 6.52 19.02 -9.72
C ILE A 150 7.90 19.44 -9.20
N HIS A 151 8.51 18.63 -8.35
CA HIS A 151 9.87 18.87 -7.90
C HIS A 151 10.86 18.80 -9.06
N HIS A 152 10.78 17.75 -9.90
CA HIS A 152 11.65 17.58 -11.05
C HIS A 152 11.58 18.78 -12.01
N GLN A 153 10.38 19.20 -12.42
CA GLN A 153 10.18 20.36 -13.31
C GLN A 153 10.67 21.70 -12.73
N ARG A 154 10.64 21.85 -11.39
CA ARG A 154 11.21 23.04 -10.73
C ARG A 154 12.74 23.01 -10.74
N SER A 155 13.32 21.82 -10.70
CA SER A 155 14.78 21.59 -10.70
C SER A 155 15.38 21.62 -12.12
N THR A 156 14.65 21.14 -13.13
CA THR A 156 15.06 21.12 -14.55
C THR A 156 14.30 22.18 -15.34
N ARG A 157 14.93 23.33 -15.57
CA ARG A 157 14.33 24.49 -16.24
C ARG A 157 14.10 24.33 -17.76
N GLY A 158 14.06 23.11 -18.30
CA GLY A 158 13.94 22.84 -19.74
C GLY A 158 13.38 21.45 -20.03
N GLU A 159 12.43 21.40 -20.98
CA GLU A 159 11.70 20.22 -21.50
C GLU A 159 10.52 19.73 -20.64
N GLY A 160 9.48 20.56 -20.57
CA GLY A 160 8.24 20.25 -19.86
C GLY A 160 7.39 19.19 -20.56
N GLN A 161 7.41 17.96 -20.05
CA GLN A 161 6.25 17.08 -20.18
C GLN A 161 5.10 17.64 -19.34
N ARG A 162 3.88 17.64 -19.88
CA ARG A 162 2.72 18.15 -19.14
C ARG A 162 2.44 17.21 -17.97
N VAL A 163 2.31 17.77 -16.77
CA VAL A 163 1.91 17.02 -15.56
C VAL A 163 0.67 16.15 -15.82
N SER A 164 -0.24 16.60 -16.70
CA SER A 164 -1.43 15.84 -17.09
C SER A 164 -1.14 14.53 -17.84
N SER A 165 -0.12 14.47 -18.72
CA SER A 165 0.19 13.22 -19.44
C SER A 165 0.82 12.18 -18.51
N LEU A 166 1.60 12.62 -17.53
CA LEU A 166 2.23 11.74 -16.54
C LEU A 166 1.24 11.22 -15.49
N ILE A 167 0.28 12.05 -15.06
CA ILE A 167 -0.85 11.61 -14.25
C ILE A 167 -1.63 10.50 -14.97
N VAL A 168 -1.97 10.71 -16.25
CA VAL A 168 -2.68 9.73 -17.07
C VAL A 168 -1.86 8.44 -17.22
N GLN A 169 -0.56 8.54 -17.48
CA GLN A 169 0.31 7.38 -17.65
C GLN A 169 0.50 6.61 -16.33
N SER A 170 0.61 7.31 -15.20
CA SER A 170 0.75 6.71 -13.87
C SER A 170 -0.53 6.02 -13.41
N LEU A 171 -1.68 6.64 -13.64
CA LEU A 171 -2.99 6.01 -13.43
C LEU A 171 -3.13 4.77 -14.31
N ALA A 172 -2.78 4.85 -15.60
CA ALA A 172 -2.84 3.72 -16.51
C ALA A 172 -1.91 2.57 -16.08
N ASN A 173 -0.70 2.86 -15.60
CA ASN A 173 0.24 1.86 -15.11
C ASN A 173 -0.20 1.25 -13.76
N THR A 174 -0.82 2.05 -12.89
CA THR A 174 -1.38 1.57 -11.62
C THR A 174 -2.56 0.64 -11.85
N LEU A 175 -3.46 1.00 -12.79
CA LEU A 175 -4.59 0.16 -13.20
C LEU A 175 -4.17 -1.14 -13.87
N LYS A 176 -2.94 -1.27 -14.37
CA LYS A 176 -2.39 -2.54 -14.89
C LYS A 176 -1.86 -3.47 -13.81
N LYS A 177 -1.58 -2.98 -12.59
CA LYS A 177 -1.01 -3.81 -11.52
C LYS A 177 -2.05 -4.81 -11.00
N PRO A 178 -1.73 -6.12 -10.92
CA PRO A 178 -2.60 -7.17 -10.39
C PRO A 178 -3.29 -6.83 -9.08
N MET A 179 -2.53 -6.18 -8.21
CA MET A 179 -2.98 -5.72 -6.90
C MET A 179 -4.14 -4.71 -6.92
N VAL A 180 -4.36 -4.01 -8.05
CA VAL A 180 -5.39 -2.96 -8.18
C VAL A 180 -6.63 -3.48 -8.87
N TRP A 181 -6.50 -4.24 -9.96
CA TRP A 181 -7.67 -4.76 -10.68
C TRP A 181 -8.29 -5.99 -10.03
N ALA A 182 -7.54 -6.85 -9.33
CA ALA A 182 -8.12 -8.03 -8.69
C ALA A 182 -9.20 -7.67 -7.64
N PRO A 183 -9.00 -6.67 -6.76
CA PRO A 183 -10.07 -6.18 -5.88
C PRO A 183 -11.21 -5.52 -6.65
N LEU A 184 -10.92 -4.67 -7.65
CA LEU A 184 -11.97 -3.98 -8.43
C LEU A 184 -12.88 -4.94 -9.21
N ILE A 185 -12.32 -5.99 -9.81
CA ILE A 185 -13.07 -7.05 -10.47
C ILE A 185 -13.91 -7.83 -9.45
N GLY A 186 -13.35 -8.10 -8.26
CA GLY A 186 -14.08 -8.72 -7.17
C GLY A 186 -15.29 -7.88 -6.71
N VAL A 187 -15.22 -6.54 -6.78
CA VAL A 187 -16.36 -5.65 -6.46
C VAL A 187 -17.43 -5.68 -7.55
N ALA A 188 -17.06 -5.90 -8.81
CA ALA A 188 -17.99 -5.97 -9.93
C ALA A 188 -18.75 -7.32 -10.00
N LEU A 189 -18.12 -8.41 -9.55
CA LEU A 189 -18.67 -9.77 -9.46
C LEU A 189 -19.48 -10.01 -8.19
#